data_AF-A0A1I1K9G6-F1
#
_entry.id   AF-A0A1I1K9G6-F1
#
_cell.length_a   1.000
_cell.length_b   1.000
_cell.length_c   1.000
_cell.angle_alpha   90.00
_cell.angle_beta   90.00
_cell.angle_gamma   90.00
#
_symmetry.space_group_name_H-M   'P 1'
#
loop_
_entity.id
_entity.type
_entity.pdbx_description
1 polymer ?
#
loop_
_entity_poly.entity_id
_entity_poly.type
_entity_poly.pdbx_seq_one_letter_code
_entity_poly.pdbx_strand_id
1 'polypeptide(L)'
;MTWSGFVIGLATLVVGLVLCLRGAVVMRLLIALWAGLVGAFVGAGSIAAVTGERFLADAVAFLAAVVVGVLFATVAYTVYEVAIMVAMAAFGFTLATDTMVALGVSWSWLVALVGVLSGLVLGLGALVMDLPIILLVLLSAFTGSSVTLTGLVFLTGTVTPGDLADESTSSVLQDRWWWWTAYVALALIGAMMQVRLLRSWMTPVHAGWNGRSAGSPVG
;
A
#
# COMPACT_ATOMS: atom_id res chain seq x y z
N MET A 1 -22.50 3.26 25.81
CA MET A 1 -21.27 3.75 25.15
C MET A 1 -20.26 4.16 26.21
N THR A 2 -19.10 3.51 26.26
CA THR A 2 -18.04 3.83 27.23
C THR A 2 -17.17 4.98 26.74
N TRP A 3 -16.54 5.73 27.65
CA TRP A 3 -15.63 6.84 27.31
C TRP A 3 -14.49 6.39 26.38
N SER A 4 -13.90 5.22 26.65
CA SER A 4 -12.87 4.62 25.80
C SER A 4 -13.37 4.29 24.39
N GLY A 5 -14.61 3.78 24.27
CA GLY A 5 -15.23 3.49 22.97
C GLY A 5 -15.44 4.74 22.12
N PHE A 6 -15.82 5.86 22.73
CA PHE A 6 -15.93 7.14 22.03
C PHE A 6 -14.57 7.62 21.47
N VAL A 7 -13.54 7.65 22.32
CA VAL A 7 -12.21 8.14 21.94
C VAL A 7 -11.59 7.26 20.85
N ILE A 8 -11.68 5.94 21.01
CA ILE A 8 -11.17 4.98 20.02
C ILE A 8 -11.96 5.07 18.71
N GLY A 9 -13.29 5.15 18.79
CA GLY A 9 -14.16 5.31 17.62
C GLY A 9 -13.86 6.59 16.84
N LEU A 10 -13.65 7.70 17.53
CA LEU A 10 -13.30 8.97 16.89
C LEU A 10 -11.90 8.93 16.26
N ALA A 11 -10.90 8.41 16.98
CA ALA A 11 -9.54 8.30 16.47
C ALA A 11 -9.46 7.38 15.23
N THR A 12 -10.11 6.22 15.29
CA THR A 12 -10.17 5.28 14.16
C THR A 12 -10.93 5.87 12.97
N LEU A 13 -12.04 6.59 13.19
CA LEU A 13 -12.74 7.27 12.12
C LEU A 13 -11.85 8.31 11.42
N VAL A 14 -11.14 9.14 12.18
CA VAL A 14 -10.24 10.17 11.62
C VAL A 14 -9.08 9.53 10.86
N VAL A 15 -8.40 8.55 11.46
CA VAL A 15 -7.28 7.83 10.82
C VAL A 15 -7.74 7.11 9.56
N GLY A 16 -8.89 6.43 9.62
CA GLY A 16 -9.50 5.74 8.49
C GLY A 16 -9.79 6.69 7.33
N LEU A 17 -10.36 7.87 7.61
CA LEU A 17 -10.61 8.89 6.59
C LEU A 17 -9.32 9.43 5.96
N VAL A 18 -8.28 9.67 6.78
CA VAL A 18 -6.98 10.10 6.26
C VAL A 18 -6.39 9.03 5.34
N LEU A 19 -6.44 7.76 5.72
CA LEU A 19 -6.01 6.63 4.90
C LEU A 19 -6.85 6.48 3.62
N CYS A 20 -8.16 6.71 3.72
CA CYS A 20 -9.07 6.57 2.59
C CYS A 20 -8.88 7.69 1.55
N LEU A 21 -8.54 8.91 1.98
CA LEU A 21 -8.47 10.09 1.13
C LEU A 21 -7.03 10.50 0.73
N ARG A 22 -6.02 10.17 1.53
CA ARG A 22 -4.59 10.48 1.28
C ARG A 22 -3.69 9.25 1.37
N GLY A 23 -4.28 8.09 1.16
CA GLY A 23 -3.67 6.80 1.40
C GLY A 23 -2.40 6.52 0.62
N ALA A 24 -2.30 6.94 -0.65
CA ALA A 24 -1.09 6.74 -1.45
C ALA A 24 0.19 7.30 -0.81
N VAL A 25 0.13 8.49 -0.21
CA VAL A 25 1.29 9.09 0.48
C VAL A 25 1.56 8.37 1.78
N VAL A 26 0.52 8.09 2.56
CA VAL A 26 0.66 7.40 3.85
C VAL A 26 1.23 6.00 3.64
N MET A 27 0.82 5.28 2.61
CA MET A 27 1.30 3.93 2.32
C MET A 27 2.77 3.93 1.89
N ARG A 28 3.23 4.93 1.13
CA ARG A 28 4.66 5.11 0.83
C ARG A 28 5.48 5.34 2.10
N LEU A 29 4.97 6.16 3.01
CA LEU A 29 5.62 6.38 4.31
C LEU A 29 5.61 5.11 5.16
N LEU A 30 4.53 4.34 5.15
CA LEU A 30 4.47 3.06 5.85
C LEU A 30 5.49 2.06 5.31
N ILE A 31 5.62 1.95 3.98
CA ILE A 31 6.64 1.09 3.33
C ILE A 31 8.05 1.53 3.76
N ALA A 32 8.35 2.83 3.67
CA ALA A 32 9.65 3.37 4.07
C ALA A 32 9.92 3.19 5.58
N LEU A 33 8.91 3.40 6.42
CA LEU A 33 9.00 3.23 7.86
C LEU A 33 9.27 1.77 8.24
N TRP A 34 8.54 0.83 7.64
CA TRP A 34 8.73 -0.60 7.88
C TRP A 34 10.10 -1.07 7.41
N ALA A 35 10.50 -0.70 6.20
CA ALA A 35 11.82 -1.04 5.68
C ALA A 35 12.93 -0.40 6.53
N GLY A 36 12.75 0.85 6.96
CA GLY A 36 13.71 1.54 7.82
C GLY A 36 13.84 0.90 9.20
N LEU A 37 12.73 0.43 9.78
CA LEU A 37 12.75 -0.34 11.02
C LEU A 37 13.55 -1.64 10.85
N VAL A 38 13.29 -2.39 9.77
CA VAL A 38 14.05 -3.61 9.43
C VAL A 38 15.54 -3.27 9.22
N GLY A 39 15.85 -2.24 8.46
CA GLY A 39 17.23 -1.78 8.24
C GLY A 39 17.92 -1.39 9.54
N ALA A 40 17.20 -0.76 10.48
CA ALA A 40 17.74 -0.41 11.79
C ALA A 40 18.05 -1.66 12.64
N PHE A 41 17.15 -2.66 12.63
CA PHE A 41 17.41 -3.95 13.28
C PHE A 41 18.62 -4.66 12.67
N VAL A 42 18.75 -4.65 11.34
CA VAL A 42 19.91 -5.22 10.65
C VAL A 42 21.18 -4.47 11.04
N GLY A 43 21.19 -3.13 10.97
CA GLY A 43 22.36 -2.32 11.28
C GLY A 43 22.86 -2.50 12.72
N ALA A 44 21.97 -2.34 13.71
CA ALA A 44 22.33 -2.57 15.11
C ALA A 44 22.68 -4.04 15.39
N GLY A 45 21.94 -4.98 14.81
CA GLY A 45 22.17 -6.41 14.97
C GLY A 45 23.52 -6.87 14.43
N SER A 46 23.95 -6.33 13.29
CA SER A 46 25.27 -6.61 12.72
C SER A 46 26.41 -6.12 13.62
N ILE A 47 26.32 -4.90 14.18
CA ILE A 47 27.34 -4.40 15.10
C ILE A 47 27.38 -5.21 16.40
N ALA A 48 26.22 -5.52 16.98
CA ALA A 48 26.13 -6.34 18.18
C ALA A 48 26.70 -7.75 17.95
N ALA A 49 26.44 -8.36 16.79
CA ALA A 49 26.97 -9.69 16.45
C ALA A 49 28.50 -9.72 16.33
N VAL A 50 29.12 -8.64 15.83
CA VAL A 50 30.58 -8.56 15.65
C VAL A 50 31.29 -8.20 16.95
N THR A 51 30.72 -7.29 17.74
CA THR A 51 31.33 -6.81 19.00
C THR A 51 31.05 -7.75 20.18
N GLY A 52 30.01 -8.58 20.10
CA GLY A 52 29.55 -9.40 21.22
C GLY A 52 28.78 -8.62 22.29
N GLU A 53 28.48 -7.35 22.03
CA GLU A 53 27.77 -6.48 22.95
C GLU A 53 26.24 -6.61 22.84
N ARG A 54 25.53 -5.98 23.78
CA ARG A 54 24.06 -5.93 23.76
C ARG A 54 23.56 -4.98 22.66
N PHE A 55 22.36 -5.27 22.16
CA PHE A 55 21.70 -4.47 21.12
C PHE A 55 21.58 -2.99 21.55
N LEU A 56 22.04 -2.07 20.70
CA LEU A 56 22.06 -0.61 20.93
C LEU A 56 22.82 -0.17 22.21
N ALA A 57 23.72 -1.00 22.75
CA ALA A 57 24.49 -0.64 23.94
C ALA A 57 25.59 0.40 23.65
N ASP A 58 26.10 0.43 22.43
CA ASP A 58 27.17 1.31 21.99
C ASP A 58 26.70 2.35 20.97
N ALA A 59 27.38 3.51 20.96
CA ALA A 59 27.13 4.60 20.03
C ALA A 59 27.30 4.16 18.57
N VAL A 60 28.23 3.25 18.29
CA VAL A 60 28.44 2.69 16.94
C VAL A 60 27.24 1.84 16.50
N ALA A 61 26.68 1.03 17.40
CA ALA A 61 25.50 0.22 17.11
C ALA A 61 24.27 1.10 16.82
N PHE A 62 24.08 2.18 17.59
CA PHE A 62 23.02 3.15 17.33
C PHE A 62 23.20 3.87 15.99
N LEU A 63 24.42 4.35 15.69
CA LEU A 63 24.71 5.01 14.43
C LEU A 63 24.48 4.07 13.23
N ALA A 64 24.91 2.81 13.34
CA ALA A 64 24.66 1.81 12.31
C ALA A 64 23.17 1.56 12.10
N ALA A 65 22.38 1.49 13.17
CA ALA A 65 20.92 1.37 13.08
C ALA A 65 20.29 2.51 12.28
N VAL A 66 20.67 3.75 12.60
CA VAL A 66 20.15 4.94 11.91
C VAL A 66 20.57 4.95 10.44
N VAL A 67 21.85 4.74 10.15
CA VAL A 67 22.38 4.79 8.77
C VAL A 67 21.77 3.70 7.90
N VAL A 68 21.77 2.44 8.37
CA VAL A 68 21.22 1.32 7.60
C VAL A 68 19.69 1.42 7.51
N GLY A 69 19.02 1.89 8.56
CA GLY A 69 17.59 2.17 8.54
C GLY A 69 17.21 3.23 7.51
N VAL A 70 17.91 4.36 7.45
CA VAL A 70 17.67 5.40 6.43
C VAL A 70 17.95 4.86 5.02
N LEU A 71 19.01 4.07 4.85
CA LEU A 71 19.32 3.44 3.56
C LEU A 71 18.17 2.52 3.10
N PHE A 72 17.66 1.66 3.98
CA PHE A 72 16.54 0.79 3.65
C PHE A 72 15.26 1.57 3.38
N ALA A 73 14.97 2.59 4.18
CA ALA A 73 13.78 3.43 4.01
C ALA A 73 13.77 4.15 2.65
N THR A 74 14.93 4.63 2.18
CA THR A 74 15.04 5.35 0.90
C THR A 74 14.87 4.42 -0.30
N VAL A 75 15.38 3.20 -0.23
CA VAL A 75 15.29 2.20 -1.31
C VAL A 75 13.99 1.39 -1.26
N ALA A 76 13.23 1.46 -0.17
CA ALA A 76 12.03 0.64 0.05
C ALA A 76 11.01 0.76 -1.09
N TYR A 77 10.76 1.98 -1.56
CA TYR A 77 9.75 2.21 -2.59
C TYR A 77 10.18 1.66 -3.96
N THR A 78 11.46 1.74 -4.31
CA THR A 78 11.94 1.20 -5.60
C THR A 78 11.90 -0.33 -5.61
N VAL A 79 12.25 -0.97 -4.49
CA VAL A 79 12.11 -2.43 -4.34
C VAL A 79 10.65 -2.85 -4.38
N TYR A 80 9.74 -2.08 -3.78
CA TYR A 80 8.30 -2.31 -3.89
C TYR A 80 7.82 -2.27 -5.35
N GLU A 81 8.25 -1.28 -6.14
CA GLU A 81 7.89 -1.22 -7.57
C GLU A 81 8.33 -2.47 -8.32
N VAL A 82 9.57 -2.92 -8.09
CA VAL A 82 10.09 -4.17 -8.68
C VAL A 82 9.30 -5.39 -8.21
N ALA A 83 8.99 -5.47 -6.92
CA ALA A 83 8.21 -6.57 -6.35
C ALA A 83 6.83 -6.67 -7.02
N ILE A 84 6.16 -5.55 -7.27
CA ILE A 84 4.86 -5.54 -7.97
C ILE A 84 5.02 -5.99 -9.42
N MET A 85 6.07 -5.56 -10.14
CA MET A 85 6.30 -6.01 -11.51
C MET A 85 6.50 -7.53 -11.58
N VAL A 86 7.29 -8.09 -10.67
CA VAL A 86 7.52 -9.54 -10.57
C VAL A 86 6.23 -10.27 -10.18
N ALA A 87 5.45 -9.73 -9.25
CA ALA A 87 4.16 -10.30 -8.87
C ALA A 87 3.19 -10.34 -10.07
N MET A 88 3.09 -9.26 -10.84
CA MET A 88 2.24 -9.23 -12.04
C MET A 88 2.72 -10.21 -13.11
N ALA A 89 4.03 -10.40 -13.26
CA ALA A 89 4.57 -11.42 -14.15
C ALA A 89 4.19 -12.84 -13.69
N ALA A 90 4.27 -13.12 -12.38
CA ALA A 90 3.83 -14.40 -11.82
C ALA A 90 2.33 -14.63 -12.04
N PHE A 91 1.48 -13.62 -11.81
CA PHE A 91 0.04 -13.71 -12.09
C PHE A 91 -0.25 -13.99 -13.57
N GLY A 92 0.47 -13.32 -14.49
CA GLY A 92 0.30 -13.54 -15.92
C GLY A 92 0.71 -14.95 -16.36
N PHE A 93 1.76 -15.50 -15.75
CA PHE A 93 2.16 -16.88 -15.95
C PHE A 93 1.06 -17.84 -15.51
N THR A 94 0.64 -17.76 -14.24
CA THR A 94 -0.36 -18.67 -13.66
C THR A 94 -1.69 -18.61 -14.42
N LEU A 95 -2.19 -17.42 -14.72
CA LEU A 95 -3.47 -17.26 -15.44
C LEU A 95 -3.42 -17.92 -16.82
N ALA A 96 -2.32 -17.74 -17.55
CA ALA A 96 -2.15 -18.31 -18.87
C ALA A 96 -1.97 -19.83 -18.83
N THR A 97 -1.19 -20.35 -17.89
CA THR A 97 -1.02 -21.80 -17.75
C THR A 97 -2.32 -22.48 -17.37
N ASP A 98 -3.07 -21.90 -16.42
CA ASP A 98 -4.35 -22.46 -15.96
C ASP A 98 -5.39 -22.44 -17.09
N THR A 99 -5.42 -21.38 -17.89
CA THR A 99 -6.30 -21.28 -19.06
C THR A 99 -5.94 -22.33 -20.11
N MET A 100 -4.66 -22.54 -20.41
CA MET A 100 -4.23 -23.54 -21.39
C MET A 100 -4.56 -24.97 -20.95
N VAL A 101 -4.38 -25.27 -19.66
CA VAL A 101 -4.76 -26.55 -19.07
C VAL A 101 -6.29 -26.73 -19.10
N ALA A 102 -7.06 -25.69 -18.78
CA ALA A 102 -8.52 -25.72 -18.84
C ALA A 102 -9.06 -25.95 -20.27
N LEU A 103 -8.33 -25.48 -21.29
CA LEU A 103 -8.62 -25.73 -22.71
C LEU A 103 -8.19 -27.13 -23.19
N GLY A 104 -7.61 -27.96 -22.31
CA GLY A 104 -7.21 -29.33 -22.63
C GLY A 104 -5.85 -29.45 -23.32
N VAL A 105 -5.03 -28.39 -23.31
CA VAL A 105 -3.69 -28.44 -23.90
C VAL A 105 -2.74 -29.22 -22.99
N SER A 106 -2.27 -30.37 -23.46
CA SER A 106 -1.38 -31.27 -22.70
C SER A 106 0.12 -31.07 -22.97
N TRP A 107 0.47 -30.17 -23.90
CA TRP A 107 1.84 -29.97 -24.35
C TRP A 107 2.58 -29.06 -23.35
N SER A 108 3.33 -29.67 -22.43
CA SER A 108 3.99 -28.96 -21.31
C SER A 108 4.85 -27.78 -21.73
N TRP A 109 5.64 -27.93 -22.80
CA TRP A 109 6.50 -26.85 -23.30
C TRP A 109 5.70 -25.67 -23.86
N LEU A 110 4.56 -25.93 -24.52
CA LEU A 110 3.69 -24.90 -25.08
C LEU A 110 2.99 -24.14 -23.95
N VAL A 111 2.48 -24.86 -22.95
CA VAL A 111 1.85 -24.27 -21.75
C VAL A 111 2.84 -23.36 -21.03
N ALA A 112 4.08 -23.82 -20.82
CA ALA A 112 5.13 -23.02 -20.20
C ALA A 112 5.49 -21.78 -21.04
N LEU A 113 5.62 -21.92 -22.36
CA LEU A 113 5.95 -20.80 -23.25
C LEU A 113 4.88 -19.70 -23.21
N VAL A 114 3.59 -20.08 -23.32
CA VAL A 114 2.47 -19.13 -23.24
C VAL A 114 2.42 -18.48 -21.86
N GLY A 115 2.68 -19.24 -20.80
CA GLY A 115 2.85 -18.72 -19.45
C GLY A 115 3.92 -17.63 -19.37
N VAL A 116 5.13 -17.91 -19.86
CA VAL A 116 6.25 -16.95 -19.83
C VAL A 116 5.93 -15.69 -20.63
N LEU A 117 5.35 -15.84 -21.84
CA LEU A 117 4.97 -14.70 -22.67
C LEU A 117 3.89 -13.84 -22.00
N SER A 118 2.86 -14.46 -21.43
CA SER A 118 1.80 -13.77 -20.70
C SER A 118 2.34 -13.06 -19.44
N GLY A 119 3.21 -13.72 -18.68
CA GLY A 119 3.89 -13.12 -17.54
C GLY A 119 4.73 -11.92 -17.94
N LEU A 120 5.49 -12.00 -19.03
CA LEU A 120 6.25 -10.87 -19.54
C LEU A 120 5.33 -9.70 -19.95
N VAL A 121 4.22 -9.99 -20.63
CA VAL A 121 3.24 -8.97 -21.04
C VAL A 121 2.61 -8.28 -19.83
N LEU A 122 2.16 -9.01 -18.81
CA LEU A 122 1.58 -8.39 -17.60
C LEU A 122 2.63 -7.68 -16.74
N GLY A 123 3.83 -8.24 -16.60
CA GLY A 123 4.93 -7.61 -15.87
C GLY A 123 5.34 -6.27 -16.50
N LEU A 124 5.50 -6.22 -17.83
CA LEU A 124 5.78 -4.98 -18.55
C LEU A 124 4.57 -4.04 -18.57
N GLY A 125 3.36 -4.57 -18.67
CA GLY A 125 2.13 -3.80 -18.55
C GLY A 125 2.03 -3.08 -17.20
N ALA A 126 2.52 -3.71 -16.12
CA ALA A 126 2.58 -3.10 -14.79
C ALA A 126 3.44 -1.84 -14.75
N LEU A 127 4.55 -1.82 -15.51
CA LEU A 127 5.42 -0.65 -15.65
C LEU A 127 4.74 0.48 -16.43
N VAL A 128 4.08 0.16 -17.54
CA VAL A 128 3.46 1.17 -18.42
C VAL A 128 2.25 1.84 -17.76
N MET A 129 1.51 1.10 -16.94
CA MET A 129 0.27 1.57 -16.31
C MET A 129 0.50 2.15 -14.90
N ASP A 130 1.74 2.23 -14.42
CA ASP A 130 2.05 2.62 -13.04
C ASP A 130 1.28 1.78 -11.99
N LEU A 131 1.12 0.47 -12.23
CA LEU A 131 0.39 -0.42 -11.31
C LEU A 131 0.82 -0.32 -9.85
N PRO A 132 2.12 -0.16 -9.51
CA PRO A 132 2.54 -0.01 -8.12
C PRO A 132 1.79 1.10 -7.38
N ILE A 133 1.56 2.25 -8.03
CA ILE A 133 0.86 3.38 -7.40
C ILE A 133 -0.66 3.12 -7.32
N ILE A 134 -1.22 2.49 -8.35
CA ILE A 134 -2.64 2.12 -8.38
C ILE A 134 -2.95 1.13 -7.24
N LEU A 135 -2.08 0.15 -7.02
CA LEU A 135 -2.22 -0.81 -5.92
C LEU A 135 -2.15 -0.13 -4.56
N LEU A 136 -1.28 0.86 -4.37
CA LEU A 136 -1.25 1.63 -3.11
C LEU A 136 -2.56 2.40 -2.89
N VAL A 137 -3.13 2.98 -3.95
CA VAL A 137 -4.42 3.68 -3.87
C VAL A 137 -5.53 2.70 -3.51
N LEU A 138 -5.62 1.56 -4.20
CA LEU A 138 -6.66 0.56 -3.92
C LEU A 138 -6.53 0.02 -2.51
N LEU A 139 -5.33 -0.44 -2.11
CA LEU A 139 -5.09 -1.01 -0.80
C LEU A 139 -5.42 0.00 0.30
N SER A 140 -4.96 1.24 0.17
CA SER A 140 -5.24 2.29 1.15
C SER A 140 -6.72 2.70 1.20
N ALA A 141 -7.43 2.69 0.07
CA ALA A 141 -8.87 2.96 0.04
C ALA A 141 -9.67 1.86 0.75
N PHE A 142 -9.33 0.58 0.51
CA PHE A 142 -9.95 -0.54 1.21
C PHE A 142 -9.62 -0.56 2.70
N THR A 143 -8.34 -0.41 3.06
CA THR A 143 -7.91 -0.35 4.46
C THR A 143 -8.55 0.86 5.17
N GLY A 144 -8.51 2.05 4.55
CA GLY A 144 -9.10 3.26 5.09
C GLY A 144 -10.61 3.16 5.27
N SER A 145 -11.32 2.58 4.30
CA SER A 145 -12.76 2.32 4.41
C SER A 145 -13.08 1.37 5.58
N SER A 146 -12.32 0.27 5.72
CA SER A 146 -12.49 -0.70 6.81
C SER A 146 -12.30 -0.06 8.18
N VAL A 147 -11.23 0.73 8.34
CA VAL A 147 -10.92 1.44 9.59
C VAL A 147 -11.97 2.52 9.88
N THR A 148 -12.43 3.26 8.87
CA THR A 148 -13.48 4.28 9.00
C THR A 148 -14.79 3.66 9.49
N LEU A 149 -15.20 2.55 8.88
CA LEU A 149 -16.40 1.83 9.29
C LEU A 149 -16.29 1.29 10.70
N THR A 150 -15.14 0.71 11.05
CA THR A 150 -14.88 0.22 12.41
C THR A 150 -15.06 1.36 13.43
N GLY A 151 -14.56 2.56 13.13
CA GLY A 151 -14.78 3.74 13.97
C GLY A 151 -16.25 4.15 14.07
N LEU A 152 -16.99 4.11 12.96
CA LEU A 152 -18.42 4.44 12.94
C LEU A 152 -19.25 3.42 13.76
N VAL A 153 -18.91 2.14 13.68
CA VAL A 153 -19.50 1.06 14.47
C VAL A 153 -19.27 1.30 15.97
N PHE A 154 -18.06 1.69 16.39
CA PHE A 154 -17.78 2.04 17.79
C PHE A 154 -18.54 3.29 18.26
N LEU A 155 -18.65 4.32 17.41
CA LEU A 155 -19.38 5.56 17.75
C LEU A 155 -20.89 5.35 17.86
N THR A 156 -21.45 4.41 17.11
CA THR A 156 -22.88 4.03 17.22
C THR A 156 -23.16 3.12 18.42
N GLY A 157 -22.13 2.68 19.15
CA GLY A 157 -22.26 1.78 20.28
C GLY A 157 -22.75 0.39 19.91
N THR A 158 -22.62 0.01 18.63
CA THR A 158 -23.09 -1.29 18.12
C THR A 158 -22.11 -2.42 18.43
N VAL A 159 -20.82 -2.11 18.57
CA VAL A 159 -19.76 -3.00 19.04
C VAL A 159 -18.90 -2.23 20.04
N THR A 160 -18.47 -2.87 21.11
CA THR A 160 -17.57 -2.32 22.12
C THR A 160 -16.14 -2.84 21.84
N PRO A 161 -15.07 -2.08 22.15
CA PRO A 161 -13.71 -2.58 21.95
C PRO A 161 -13.39 -3.92 22.66
N GLY A 162 -14.10 -4.24 23.74
CA GLY A 162 -13.99 -5.53 24.44
C GLY A 162 -14.57 -6.70 23.64
N ASP A 163 -15.57 -6.43 22.78
CA ASP A 163 -16.22 -7.46 21.97
C ASP A 163 -15.30 -7.94 20.83
N LEU A 164 -14.35 -7.12 20.39
CA LEU A 164 -13.33 -7.51 19.39
C LEU A 164 -12.46 -8.69 19.83
N ALA A 165 -12.37 -8.95 21.14
CA ALA A 165 -11.63 -10.07 21.70
C ALA A 165 -12.45 -11.37 21.74
N ASP A 166 -13.76 -11.29 21.54
CA ASP A 166 -14.66 -12.44 21.51
C ASP A 166 -14.95 -12.91 20.06
N GLU A 167 -14.91 -14.23 19.85
CA GLU A 167 -15.11 -14.88 18.53
C GLU A 167 -16.49 -14.60 17.89
N SER A 168 -17.46 -14.08 18.65
CA SER A 168 -18.84 -13.83 18.21
C SER A 168 -19.04 -12.57 17.35
N THR A 169 -18.01 -11.73 17.22
CA THR A 169 -18.08 -10.40 16.59
C THR A 169 -18.37 -10.42 15.08
N SER A 170 -18.10 -11.52 14.39
CA SER A 170 -18.36 -11.64 12.95
C SER A 170 -19.85 -11.74 12.58
N SER A 171 -20.73 -12.06 13.55
CA SER A 171 -22.17 -12.22 13.32
C SER A 171 -22.94 -10.89 13.20
N VAL A 172 -22.55 -9.87 13.96
CA VAL A 172 -23.28 -8.58 14.02
C VAL A 172 -23.11 -7.76 12.74
N LEU A 173 -21.96 -7.87 12.06
CA LEU A 173 -21.70 -7.16 10.81
C LEU A 173 -22.31 -7.86 9.59
N GLN A 174 -22.42 -9.19 9.60
CA GLN A 174 -22.96 -9.96 8.46
C GLN A 174 -24.48 -9.81 8.29
N ASP A 175 -25.21 -9.58 9.39
CA ASP A 175 -26.68 -9.44 9.35
C ASP A 175 -27.17 -8.13 8.69
N ARG A 176 -26.29 -7.15 8.49
CA ARG A 176 -26.67 -5.78 8.11
C ARG A 176 -26.00 -5.35 6.81
N TRP A 177 -26.67 -5.65 5.70
CA TRP A 177 -26.22 -5.34 4.32
C TRP A 177 -25.75 -3.90 4.09
N TRP A 178 -26.34 -2.93 4.81
CA TRP A 178 -26.02 -1.51 4.66
C TRP A 178 -24.60 -1.15 5.12
N TRP A 179 -24.01 -1.89 6.08
CA TRP A 179 -22.61 -1.71 6.46
C TRP A 179 -21.66 -2.11 5.32
N TRP A 180 -21.99 -3.18 4.60
CA TRP A 180 -21.22 -3.61 3.44
C TRP A 180 -21.37 -2.63 2.26
N THR A 181 -22.56 -2.09 2.04
CA THR A 181 -22.77 -1.02 1.04
C THR A 181 -21.98 0.24 1.40
N ALA A 182 -21.97 0.64 2.68
CA ALA A 182 -21.18 1.78 3.14
C ALA A 182 -19.67 1.55 2.95
N TYR A 183 -19.18 0.32 3.19
CA TYR A 183 -17.79 -0.08 2.98
C TYR A 183 -17.37 0.12 1.53
N VAL A 184 -18.16 -0.45 0.62
CA VAL A 184 -17.88 -0.41 -0.82
C VAL A 184 -17.98 1.03 -1.33
N ALA A 185 -19.01 1.77 -0.92
CA ALA A 185 -19.17 3.17 -1.30
C ALA A 185 -17.98 4.03 -0.84
N LEU A 186 -17.57 3.91 0.42
CA LEU A 186 -16.40 4.63 0.96
C LEU A 186 -15.11 4.27 0.24
N ALA A 187 -14.87 2.97 -0.02
CA ALA A 187 -13.69 2.52 -0.74
C ALA A 187 -13.64 3.08 -2.17
N LEU A 188 -14.76 3.05 -2.89
CA LEU A 188 -14.85 3.62 -4.25
C LEU A 188 -14.64 5.13 -4.25
N ILE A 189 -15.27 5.86 -3.33
CA ILE A 189 -15.12 7.31 -3.19
C ILE A 189 -13.65 7.65 -2.88
N GLY A 190 -13.04 6.96 -1.92
CA GLY A 190 -11.64 7.15 -1.55
C GLY A 190 -10.70 6.90 -2.72
N ALA A 191 -10.86 5.78 -3.43
CA ALA A 191 -10.07 5.46 -4.61
C ALA A 191 -10.23 6.51 -5.71
N MET A 192 -11.46 6.93 -6.01
CA MET A 192 -11.73 7.97 -7.02
C MET A 192 -11.10 9.32 -6.64
N MET A 193 -11.19 9.74 -5.38
CA MET A 193 -10.60 11.00 -4.92
C MET A 193 -9.08 10.97 -4.97
N GLN A 194 -8.46 9.86 -4.54
CA GLN A 194 -7.01 9.69 -4.60
C GLN A 194 -6.48 9.71 -6.04
N VAL A 195 -7.15 9.04 -6.97
CA VAL A 195 -6.76 9.06 -8.40
C VAL A 195 -6.86 10.46 -8.99
N ARG A 196 -7.90 11.23 -8.65
CA ARG A 196 -8.05 12.63 -9.12
C ARG A 196 -6.93 13.51 -8.60
N LEU A 197 -6.58 13.38 -7.32
CA LEU A 197 -5.49 14.11 -6.70
C LEU A 197 -4.15 13.77 -7.37
N LEU A 198 -3.85 12.49 -7.60
CA LEU A 198 -2.61 12.07 -8.28
C LEU A 198 -2.46 12.70 -9.67
N ARG A 199 -3.55 12.74 -10.45
CA ARG A 199 -3.55 13.34 -11.79
C ARG A 199 -3.23 14.83 -11.79
N SER A 200 -3.57 15.58 -10.73
CA SER A 200 -3.24 17.01 -10.65
C SER A 200 -1.77 17.30 -10.36
N TRP A 201 -1.02 16.35 -9.77
CA TRP A 201 0.44 16.52 -9.59
C TRP A 201 1.24 16.14 -10.85
N MET A 202 0.62 15.42 -11.79
CA MET A 202 1.23 14.95 -13.04
C MET A 202 1.07 15.92 -14.22
N THR A 203 0.68 17.19 -14.01
CA THR A 203 0.72 18.19 -15.09
C THR A 203 2.16 18.36 -15.57
N PRO A 204 2.45 18.07 -16.86
CA PRO A 204 3.82 17.99 -17.35
C PRO A 204 4.52 19.34 -17.29
N VAL A 205 5.75 19.33 -16.78
CA VAL A 205 6.72 20.45 -16.72
C VAL A 205 6.93 21.11 -18.10
N HIS A 206 6.54 20.44 -19.19
CA HIS A 206 6.61 20.95 -20.56
C HIS A 206 5.74 22.20 -20.79
N ALA A 207 4.73 22.47 -19.94
CA ALA A 207 3.98 23.73 -19.98
C ALA A 207 4.83 24.95 -19.55
N GLY A 208 5.89 24.76 -18.76
CA GLY A 208 6.76 25.83 -18.26
C GLY A 208 7.90 26.25 -19.21
N TRP A 209 8.09 25.53 -20.32
CA TRP A 209 9.11 25.85 -21.33
C TRP A 209 8.58 26.70 -22.48
N ASN A 210 7.30 26.59 -22.80
CA ASN A 210 6.69 27.35 -23.90
C ASN A 210 6.34 28.80 -23.52
N GLY A 211 6.44 29.18 -22.24
CA GLY A 211 6.09 30.52 -21.74
C GLY A 211 7.25 31.50 -21.60
N ARG A 212 8.51 31.10 -21.88
CA ARG A 212 9.70 31.95 -21.68
C ARG A 212 10.38 32.46 -22.95
N SER A 213 9.90 32.06 -24.13
CA SER A 213 10.48 32.46 -25.42
C SER A 213 9.68 33.56 -26.15
N ALA A 214 8.61 34.09 -25.56
CA ALA A 214 7.85 35.20 -26.13
C ALA A 214 8.25 36.56 -25.52
N GLY A 215 9.34 37.12 -26.06
CA GLY A 215 9.48 38.55 -26.35
C GLY A 215 9.72 39.53 -25.20
N SER A 216 10.99 39.89 -25.00
CA SER A 216 11.34 41.28 -24.64
C SER A 216 11.35 42.13 -25.92
N PRO A 217 10.44 43.10 -26.10
CA PRO A 217 10.62 44.12 -27.13
C PRO A 217 11.69 45.11 -26.64
N VAL A 218 12.63 45.35 -27.53
CA VAL A 218 13.63 46.42 -27.44
C VAL A 218 12.91 47.76 -27.28
N GLY A 219 13.37 48.56 -26.32
CA GLY A 219 13.04 49.98 -26.13
C GLY A 219 14.18 50.64 -25.38
#